data_AF-A0AB39R1C2-F1
#
_entry.id   AF-A0AB39R1C2-F1
#
_cell.length_a   1.000
_cell.length_b   1.000
_cell.length_c   1.000
_cell.angle_alpha   90.00
_cell.angle_beta   90.00
_cell.angle_gamma   90.00
#
_symmetry.space_group_name_H-M   'P 1'
#
loop_
_entity.id
_entity.type
_entity.pdbx_description
1 polymer ?
#
loop_
_entity_poly.entity_id
_entity_poly.type
_entity_poly.pdbx_seq_one_letter_code
_entity_poly.pdbx_strand_id
1 'polypeptide(L)'
;MSDAAHKASDRAMDLVRGYLDHDAIAVREALASLDAGGSLEVYAILNGLVRSTISIMELTGRPFRMEDLVRRADEVAVAAPPHYEFAVAEATRAWARGDQSAMRAVSCRELTGAVHISAVGVAVLGLALWGRSGLLDVLAEFHEAATALAEEWTSGP
;
A
#
# COMPACT_ATOMS: atom_id res chain seq x y z
N MET A 1 20.07 11.11 4.00
CA MET A 1 19.25 9.87 3.89
C MET A 1 17.93 9.99 4.65
N SER A 2 17.90 10.57 5.86
CA SER A 2 16.67 10.78 6.65
C SER A 2 15.53 11.49 5.88
N ASP A 3 15.81 12.61 5.21
CA ASP A 3 14.80 13.39 4.46
C ASP A 3 14.16 12.66 3.26
N ALA A 4 14.89 11.76 2.60
CA ALA A 4 14.38 10.99 1.46
C ALA A 4 13.42 9.88 1.91
N ALA A 5 13.82 9.13 2.94
CA ALA A 5 12.99 8.09 3.54
C ALA A 5 11.70 8.68 4.15
N HIS A 6 11.79 9.88 4.71
CA HIS A 6 10.64 10.60 5.23
C HIS A 6 9.64 10.93 4.13
N LYS A 7 10.11 11.54 3.03
CA LYS A 7 9.28 11.83 1.86
C LYS A 7 8.68 10.56 1.26
N ALA A 8 9.42 9.46 1.19
CA ALA A 8 8.90 8.19 0.72
C ALA A 8 7.78 7.64 1.62
N SER A 9 7.91 7.78 2.94
CA SER A 9 6.85 7.44 3.90
C SER A 9 5.61 8.29 3.67
N ASP A 10 5.77 9.61 3.54
CA ASP A 10 4.66 10.54 3.29
C ASP A 10 3.93 10.18 2.01
N ARG A 11 4.66 9.95 0.91
CA ARG A 11 4.07 9.54 -0.36
C ARG A 11 3.38 8.19 -0.28
N ALA A 12 3.91 7.24 0.46
CA ALA A 12 3.25 5.95 0.69
C ALA A 12 1.92 6.14 1.46
N MET A 13 1.91 6.97 2.51
CA MET A 13 0.70 7.24 3.28
C MET A 13 -0.35 8.00 2.44
N ASP A 14 0.07 9.03 1.72
CA ASP A 14 -0.81 9.83 0.87
C ASP A 14 -1.41 9.01 -0.27
N LEU A 15 -0.64 8.07 -0.82
CA LEU A 15 -1.16 7.14 -1.83
C LEU A 15 -2.25 6.23 -1.25
N VAL A 16 -2.04 5.67 -0.05
CA VAL A 16 -3.06 4.86 0.62
C VAL A 16 -4.30 5.69 0.94
N ARG A 17 -4.14 6.93 1.43
CA ARG A 17 -5.27 7.84 1.69
C ARG A 17 -6.04 8.18 0.42
N GLY A 18 -5.35 8.51 -0.67
CA GLY A 18 -5.97 8.75 -1.97
C GLY A 18 -6.82 7.58 -2.43
N TYR A 19 -6.35 6.35 -2.22
CA TYR A 19 -7.13 5.15 -2.50
C TYR A 19 -8.34 4.97 -1.57
N LEU A 20 -8.19 5.22 -0.28
CA LEU A 20 -9.29 5.15 0.69
C LEU A 20 -10.40 6.17 0.41
N ASP A 21 -10.03 7.33 -0.13
CA ASP A 21 -10.94 8.43 -0.44
C ASP A 21 -11.44 8.40 -1.89
N HIS A 22 -11.04 7.39 -2.67
CA HIS A 22 -11.31 7.27 -4.11
C HIS A 22 -10.88 8.53 -4.91
N ASP A 23 -9.83 9.20 -4.47
CA ASP A 23 -9.30 10.42 -5.07
C ASP A 23 -8.18 10.11 -6.08
N ALA A 24 -8.55 9.99 -7.35
CA ALA A 24 -7.62 9.75 -8.45
C ALA A 24 -6.62 10.91 -8.68
N ILE A 25 -6.92 12.12 -8.20
CA ILE A 25 -6.00 13.26 -8.26
C ILE A 25 -4.92 13.08 -7.21
N ALA A 26 -5.31 12.81 -5.95
CA ALA A 26 -4.38 12.55 -4.87
C ALA A 26 -3.47 11.35 -5.16
N VAL A 27 -4.02 10.25 -5.70
CA VAL A 27 -3.24 9.07 -6.13
C VAL A 27 -2.16 9.46 -7.16
N ARG A 28 -2.51 10.29 -8.14
CA ARG A 28 -1.57 10.76 -9.17
C ARG A 28 -0.53 11.71 -8.60
N GLU A 29 -0.92 12.64 -7.73
CA GLU A 29 -0.02 13.61 -7.11
C GLU A 29 0.97 12.96 -6.15
N ALA A 30 0.53 11.96 -5.38
CA ALA A 30 1.40 11.18 -4.50
C ALA A 30 2.57 10.52 -5.28
N LEU A 31 2.31 10.10 -6.52
CA LEU A 31 3.31 9.48 -7.40
C LEU A 31 4.01 10.47 -8.33
N ALA A 32 3.46 11.67 -8.49
CA ALA A 32 4.07 12.69 -9.34
C ALA A 32 5.47 13.01 -8.80
N SER A 33 6.42 13.16 -9.74
CA SER A 33 7.82 13.52 -9.49
C SER A 33 8.68 12.48 -8.74
N LEU A 34 8.18 11.26 -8.49
CA LEU A 34 9.04 10.18 -7.98
C LEU A 34 10.02 9.74 -9.07
N ASP A 35 11.31 9.73 -8.73
CA ASP A 35 12.31 9.03 -9.52
C ASP A 35 12.27 7.52 -9.22
N ALA A 36 13.15 6.76 -9.89
CA ALA A 36 13.21 5.31 -9.69
C ALA A 36 13.60 4.92 -8.25
N GLY A 37 14.40 5.74 -7.56
CA GLY A 37 14.82 5.50 -6.18
C GLY A 37 13.66 5.70 -5.21
N GLY A 38 12.97 6.84 -5.31
CA GLY A 38 11.79 7.14 -4.50
C GLY A 38 10.66 6.14 -4.73
N SER A 39 10.46 5.69 -5.97
CA SER A 39 9.47 4.64 -6.28
C SER A 39 9.79 3.31 -5.59
N LEU A 40 11.07 2.95 -5.48
CA LEU A 40 11.50 1.73 -4.82
C LEU A 40 11.32 1.81 -3.30
N GLU A 41 11.60 2.96 -2.70
CA GLU A 41 11.38 3.19 -1.26
C GLU A 41 9.89 3.15 -0.91
N VAL A 42 9.04 3.84 -1.69
CA VAL A 42 7.58 3.78 -1.53
C VAL A 42 7.08 2.34 -1.63
N TYR A 43 7.52 1.59 -2.65
CA TYR A 43 7.18 0.18 -2.79
C TYR A 43 7.60 -0.65 -1.57
N ALA A 44 8.83 -0.47 -1.07
CA ALA A 44 9.33 -1.20 0.09
C ALA A 44 8.47 -0.97 1.34
N ILE A 45 8.07 0.28 1.59
CA ILE A 45 7.18 0.67 2.70
C ILE A 45 5.82 0.00 2.54
N LEU A 46 5.18 0.15 1.38
CA LEU A 46 3.84 -0.42 1.12
C LEU A 46 3.85 -1.95 1.20
N ASN A 47 4.85 -2.61 0.62
CA ASN A 47 4.99 -4.06 0.70
C ASN A 47 5.21 -4.53 2.15
N GLY A 48 5.97 -3.76 2.95
CA GLY A 48 6.10 -3.98 4.39
C GLY A 48 4.75 -3.92 5.10
N LEU A 49 3.95 -2.88 4.84
CA LEU A 49 2.61 -2.72 5.42
C LEU A 49 1.64 -3.83 5.02
N VAL A 50 1.64 -4.26 3.75
CA VAL A 50 0.83 -5.41 3.29
C VAL A 50 1.19 -6.64 4.10
N ARG A 51 2.48 -6.97 4.20
CA ARG A 51 2.95 -8.16 4.93
C ARG A 51 2.61 -8.09 6.42
N SER A 52 2.84 -6.96 7.06
CA SER A 52 2.49 -6.75 8.47
C SER A 52 0.98 -6.89 8.71
N THR A 53 0.16 -6.33 7.83
CA THR A 53 -1.31 -6.42 7.93
C THR A 53 -1.76 -7.88 7.82
N ILE A 54 -1.25 -8.64 6.85
CA ILE A 54 -1.53 -10.08 6.71
C ILE A 54 -1.14 -10.83 7.99
N SER A 55 0.08 -10.61 8.51
CA SER A 55 0.54 -11.27 9.74
C SER A 55 -0.33 -10.93 10.95
N ILE A 56 -0.82 -9.70 11.09
CA ILE A 56 -1.73 -9.32 12.18
C ILE A 56 -3.09 -10.01 12.02
N MET A 57 -3.61 -10.11 10.80
CA MET A 57 -4.86 -10.84 10.52
C MET A 57 -4.75 -12.32 10.89
N GLU A 58 -3.62 -12.95 10.54
CA GLU A 58 -3.31 -14.34 10.91
C GLU A 58 -3.21 -14.52 12.43
N LEU A 59 -2.47 -13.65 13.12
CA LEU A 59 -2.29 -13.69 14.57
C LEU A 59 -3.58 -13.45 15.36
N THR A 60 -4.45 -12.58 14.84
CA THR A 60 -5.74 -12.25 15.49
C THR A 60 -6.86 -13.22 15.13
N GLY A 61 -6.59 -14.20 14.25
CA GLY A 61 -7.57 -15.17 13.79
C GLY A 61 -8.78 -14.54 13.12
N ARG A 62 -8.65 -13.33 12.55
CA ARG A 62 -9.74 -12.63 11.86
C ARG A 62 -9.85 -13.15 10.43
N PRO A 63 -10.85 -14.00 10.11
CA PRO A 63 -10.96 -14.56 8.76
C PRO A 63 -11.35 -13.46 7.78
N PHE A 64 -10.63 -13.38 6.66
CA PHE A 64 -10.98 -12.49 5.56
C PHE A 64 -11.36 -13.31 4.34
N ARG A 65 -12.56 -13.04 3.81
CA ARG A 65 -13.09 -13.77 2.65
C ARG A 65 -12.42 -13.25 1.39
N MET A 66 -11.88 -14.15 0.59
CA MET A 66 -11.20 -13.79 -0.67
C MET A 66 -12.13 -13.13 -1.69
N GLU A 67 -13.44 -13.41 -1.63
CA GLU A 67 -14.45 -12.72 -2.44
C GLU A 67 -14.58 -11.23 -2.05
N ASP A 68 -14.54 -10.93 -0.75
CA ASP A 68 -14.54 -9.55 -0.24
C ASP A 68 -13.24 -8.82 -0.60
N LEU A 69 -12.11 -9.54 -0.64
CA LEU A 69 -10.83 -9.01 -1.10
C LEU A 69 -10.93 -8.52 -2.56
N VAL A 70 -11.41 -9.38 -3.47
CA VAL A 70 -11.52 -9.04 -4.90
C VAL A 70 -12.48 -7.89 -5.10
N ARG A 71 -13.68 -7.95 -4.49
CA ARG A 71 -14.68 -6.89 -4.64
C ARG A 71 -14.16 -5.54 -4.12
N ARG A 72 -13.57 -5.50 -2.92
CA ARG A 72 -13.04 -4.25 -2.35
C ARG A 72 -11.83 -3.74 -3.14
N ALA A 73 -10.99 -4.63 -3.65
CA ALA A 73 -9.88 -4.22 -4.50
C ALA A 73 -10.39 -3.59 -5.80
N ASP A 74 -11.39 -4.20 -6.45
CA ASP A 74 -12.02 -3.62 -7.64
C ASP A 74 -12.64 -2.25 -7.32
N GLU A 75 -13.32 -2.08 -6.18
CA GLU A 75 -13.90 -0.78 -5.75
C GLU A 75 -12.82 0.30 -5.53
N VAL A 76 -11.72 -0.05 -4.86
CA VAL A 76 -10.63 0.89 -4.53
C VAL A 76 -9.76 1.20 -5.76
N ALA A 77 -9.54 0.21 -6.63
CA ALA A 77 -8.66 0.34 -7.79
C ALA A 77 -9.18 1.33 -8.85
N VAL A 78 -10.46 1.71 -8.83
CA VAL A 78 -11.05 2.72 -9.75
C VAL A 78 -10.31 4.06 -9.70
N ALA A 79 -9.68 4.41 -8.56
CA ALA A 79 -8.89 5.63 -8.45
C ALA A 79 -7.52 5.54 -9.15
N ALA A 80 -7.10 4.35 -9.57
CA ALA A 80 -5.86 4.15 -10.30
C ALA A 80 -5.99 4.63 -11.77
N PRO A 81 -4.88 4.98 -12.43
CA PRO A 81 -4.85 5.06 -13.89
C PRO A 81 -5.32 3.75 -14.54
N PRO A 82 -6.02 3.77 -15.69
CA PRO A 82 -6.71 2.58 -16.24
C PRO A 82 -5.81 1.34 -16.43
N HIS A 83 -4.55 1.54 -16.81
CA HIS A 83 -3.59 0.44 -16.99
C HIS A 83 -3.16 -0.20 -15.67
N TYR A 84 -3.19 0.54 -14.57
CA TYR A 84 -2.89 0.03 -13.23
C TYR A 84 -4.14 -0.49 -12.50
N GLU A 85 -5.32 0.06 -12.77
CA GLU A 85 -6.61 -0.51 -12.31
C GLU A 85 -6.70 -1.98 -12.73
N PHE A 86 -6.44 -2.27 -14.00
CA PHE A 86 -6.45 -3.63 -14.53
C PHE A 86 -5.40 -4.53 -13.86
N ALA A 87 -4.16 -4.03 -13.68
CA ALA A 87 -3.08 -4.79 -13.05
C ALA A 87 -3.38 -5.13 -11.58
N VAL A 88 -4.00 -4.20 -10.83
CA VAL A 88 -4.47 -4.46 -9.45
C VAL A 88 -5.50 -5.58 -9.46
N ALA A 89 -6.51 -5.48 -10.33
CA ALA A 89 -7.58 -6.46 -10.42
C ALA A 89 -7.06 -7.86 -10.80
N GLU A 90 -6.10 -7.97 -11.73
CA GLU A 90 -5.45 -9.23 -12.08
C GLU A 90 -4.64 -9.81 -10.91
N ALA A 91 -3.83 -8.98 -10.23
CA ALA A 91 -3.02 -9.41 -9.10
C ALA A 91 -3.90 -9.92 -7.93
N THR A 92 -4.98 -9.21 -7.61
CA THR A 92 -5.90 -9.61 -6.55
C THR A 92 -6.64 -10.90 -6.89
N ARG A 93 -7.08 -11.10 -8.14
CA ARG A 93 -7.71 -12.35 -8.57
C ARG A 93 -6.73 -13.52 -8.60
N ALA A 94 -5.47 -13.29 -8.94
CA ALA A 94 -4.42 -14.30 -8.82
C ALA A 94 -4.21 -14.71 -7.35
N TRP A 95 -4.15 -13.72 -6.45
CA TRP A 95 -4.05 -13.98 -5.01
C TRP A 95 -5.25 -14.77 -4.47
N ALA A 96 -6.48 -14.36 -4.80
CA ALA A 96 -7.70 -15.04 -4.37
C ALA A 96 -7.77 -16.52 -4.83
N ARG A 97 -7.13 -16.86 -5.96
CA ARG A 97 -7.00 -18.23 -6.48
C ARG A 97 -5.82 -19.02 -5.88
N GLY A 98 -4.99 -18.39 -5.06
CA GLY A 98 -3.75 -18.99 -4.55
C GLY A 98 -2.63 -19.08 -5.59
N ASP A 99 -2.76 -18.39 -6.74
CA ASP A 99 -1.80 -18.42 -7.83
C ASP A 99 -0.66 -17.43 -7.60
N GLN A 100 0.28 -17.81 -6.73
CA GLN A 100 1.42 -16.98 -6.35
C GLN A 100 2.36 -16.67 -7.53
N SER A 101 2.40 -17.52 -8.55
CA SER A 101 3.22 -17.32 -9.74
C SER A 101 2.63 -16.23 -10.63
N ALA A 102 1.33 -16.27 -10.88
CA ALA A 102 0.64 -15.21 -11.62
C ALA A 102 0.65 -13.89 -10.85
N MET A 103 0.42 -13.91 -9.53
CA MET A 103 0.50 -12.71 -8.70
C MET A 103 1.88 -12.05 -8.81
N ARG A 104 2.97 -12.83 -8.70
CA ARG A 104 4.34 -12.32 -8.87
C ARG A 104 4.61 -11.82 -10.28
N ALA A 105 4.12 -12.51 -11.30
CA ALA A 105 4.30 -12.10 -12.69
C ALA A 105 3.68 -10.72 -12.97
N VAL A 106 2.50 -10.44 -12.41
CA VAL A 106 1.83 -9.14 -12.53
C VAL A 106 2.56 -8.08 -11.69
N SER A 107 2.81 -8.36 -10.41
CA SER A 107 3.44 -7.39 -9.50
C SER A 107 4.89 -7.04 -9.85
N CYS A 108 5.65 -7.96 -10.45
CA CYS A 108 7.06 -7.74 -10.80
C CYS A 108 7.27 -7.20 -12.22
N ARG A 109 6.18 -6.96 -12.99
CA ARG A 109 6.28 -6.49 -14.38
C ARG A 109 6.86 -5.08 -14.48
N GLU A 110 6.43 -4.20 -13.57
CA GLU A 110 6.81 -2.80 -13.51
C GLU A 110 6.69 -2.30 -12.06
N LEU A 111 7.66 -1.51 -11.60
CA LEU A 111 7.69 -0.98 -10.23
C LEU A 111 6.47 -0.12 -9.89
N THR A 112 6.02 0.76 -10.81
CA THR A 112 4.83 1.59 -10.60
C THR A 112 3.57 0.75 -10.40
N GLY A 113 3.42 -0.32 -11.20
CA GLY A 113 2.33 -1.28 -11.03
C GLY A 113 2.39 -1.96 -9.66
N ALA A 114 3.59 -2.35 -9.22
CA ALA A 114 3.80 -2.92 -7.89
C ALA A 114 3.39 -1.97 -6.77
N VAL A 115 3.71 -0.67 -6.90
CA VAL A 115 3.30 0.38 -5.96
C VAL A 115 1.77 0.47 -5.86
N HIS A 116 1.07 0.53 -6.99
CA HIS A 116 -0.40 0.55 -7.01
C HIS A 116 -1.01 -0.71 -6.39
N ILE A 117 -0.51 -1.90 -6.74
CA ILE A 117 -0.96 -3.18 -6.19
C ILE A 117 -0.77 -3.23 -4.68
N SER A 118 0.39 -2.81 -4.18
CA SER A 118 0.66 -2.79 -2.74
C SER A 118 -0.19 -1.75 -2.01
N ALA A 119 -0.37 -0.55 -2.54
CA ALA A 119 -1.20 0.49 -1.91
C ALA A 119 -2.67 0.08 -1.79
N VAL A 120 -3.25 -0.48 -2.86
CA VAL A 120 -4.62 -1.03 -2.81
C VAL A 120 -4.69 -2.21 -1.84
N GLY A 121 -3.65 -3.07 -1.80
CA GLY A 121 -3.53 -4.14 -0.82
C GLY A 121 -3.59 -3.63 0.63
N VAL A 122 -2.83 -2.58 0.95
CA VAL A 122 -2.87 -1.93 2.28
C VAL A 122 -4.26 -1.39 2.57
N ALA A 123 -4.86 -0.64 1.65
CA ALA A 123 -6.17 -0.04 1.83
C ALA A 123 -7.25 -1.12 2.12
N VAL A 124 -7.32 -2.16 1.29
CA VAL A 124 -8.35 -3.20 1.41
C VAL A 124 -8.19 -4.04 2.68
N LEU A 125 -6.97 -4.50 2.96
CA LEU A 125 -6.69 -5.32 4.14
C LEU A 125 -6.82 -4.50 5.42
N GLY A 126 -6.37 -3.24 5.40
CA GLY A 126 -6.50 -2.33 6.53
C GLY A 126 -7.96 -2.00 6.83
N LEU A 127 -8.77 -1.72 5.80
CA LEU A 127 -10.23 -1.52 5.95
C LEU A 127 -10.93 -2.76 6.51
N ALA A 128 -10.44 -3.96 6.18
CA ALA A 128 -11.00 -5.20 6.70
C ALA A 128 -10.63 -5.44 8.17
N LEU A 129 -9.39 -5.15 8.53
CA LEU A 129 -8.86 -5.43 9.85
C LEU A 129 -9.30 -4.38 10.88
N TRP A 130 -9.17 -3.09 10.54
CA TRP A 130 -9.33 -1.96 11.47
C TRP A 130 -10.51 -1.05 11.12
N GLY A 131 -11.14 -1.21 9.95
CA GLY A 131 -12.07 -0.22 9.42
C GLY A 131 -11.36 1.09 9.02
N ARG A 132 -12.12 2.08 8.54
CA ARG A 132 -11.52 3.32 8.00
C ARG A 132 -10.80 4.15 9.07
N SER A 133 -11.45 4.44 10.20
CA SER A 133 -10.85 5.26 11.25
C SER A 133 -9.61 4.58 11.85
N GLY A 134 -9.71 3.29 12.19
CA GLY A 134 -8.58 2.56 12.76
C GLY A 134 -7.41 2.41 11.79
N LEU A 135 -7.66 2.29 10.48
CA LEU A 135 -6.58 2.31 9.49
C LEU A 135 -5.91 3.68 9.44
N LEU A 136 -6.67 4.78 9.44
CA LEU A 136 -6.09 6.13 9.44
C LEU A 136 -5.24 6.39 10.69
N ASP A 137 -5.68 5.91 11.86
CA ASP A 137 -4.92 5.98 13.11
C ASP A 137 -3.61 5.19 12.98
N VAL A 138 -3.64 3.96 12.44
CA VAL A 138 -2.44 3.14 12.19
C VAL A 138 -1.46 3.82 11.22
N LEU A 139 -1.95 4.46 10.15
CA LEU A 139 -1.09 5.19 9.22
C LEU A 139 -0.45 6.42 9.86
N ALA A 140 -1.17 7.12 10.74
CA ALA A 140 -0.63 8.25 11.49
C ALA A 140 0.47 7.80 12.46
N GLU A 141 0.21 6.76 13.26
CA GLU A 141 1.18 6.17 14.19
C GLU A 141 2.43 5.66 13.45
N PHE A 142 2.26 5.02 12.29
CA PHE A 142 3.39 4.58 11.47
C PHE A 142 4.25 5.76 10.99
N HIS A 143 3.62 6.84 10.54
CA HIS A 143 4.32 8.05 10.11
C HIS A 143 5.07 8.72 11.27
N GLU A 144 4.44 8.83 12.44
CA GLU A 144 5.09 9.38 13.66
C GLU A 144 6.27 8.51 14.10
N ALA A 145 6.13 7.17 14.10
CA ALA A 145 7.22 6.26 14.44
C ALA A 145 8.38 6.33 13.43
N ALA A 146 8.08 6.41 12.12
CA ALA A 146 9.08 6.59 11.08
C ALA A 146 9.83 7.93 11.24
N THR A 147 9.10 8.98 11.64
CA THR A 147 9.66 10.31 11.94
C THR A 147 10.62 10.27 13.12
N ALA A 148 10.17 9.73 14.25
CA ALA A 148 10.98 9.63 15.47
C ALA A 148 12.28 8.83 15.24
N LEU A 149 12.20 7.71 14.52
CA LEU A 149 13.37 6.90 14.18
C LEU A 149 14.35 7.64 13.27
N ALA A 150 13.83 8.41 12.30
CA ALA A 150 14.66 9.20 11.40
C ALA A 150 15.37 10.35 12.14
N GLU A 151 14.71 10.96 13.12
CA GLU A 151 15.27 12.01 13.98
C GLU A 151 16.34 11.48 14.94
N GLU A 152 16.10 10.33 15.56
CA GLU A 152 17.04 9.64 16.46
C GLU A 152 18.35 9.31 15.72
N TRP A 153 18.23 8.85 14.47
CA TRP A 153 19.39 8.52 13.63
C TRP A 153 20.15 9.75 13.12
N THR A 154 19.49 10.91 13.01
CA THR A 154 20.15 12.17 12.66
C THR A 154 20.74 12.90 13.86
N SER A 155 20.21 12.67 15.06
CA SER A 155 20.67 13.35 16.28
C SER A 155 21.90 12.69 16.88
N GLY A 156 22.10 11.38 16.67
CA GLY A 156 23.24 10.61 17.16
C GLY A 156 23.38 10.57 18.69
N PRO A 157 24.02 9.54 19.27
CA PRO A 157 24.51 9.60 20.64
C PRO A 157 25.72 10.54 20.81
#